data_AF-A0A1N7PLJ4-F1
#
_entry.id   AF-A0A1N7PLJ4-F1
#
_cell.length_a   1.000
_cell.length_b   1.000
_cell.length_c   1.000
_cell.angle_alpha   90.00
_cell.angle_beta   90.00
_cell.angle_gamma   90.00
#
_symmetry.space_group_name_H-M   'P 1'
#
loop_
_entity.id
_entity.type
_entity.pdbx_description
1 polymer ?
#
loop_
_entity_poly.entity_id
_entity_poly.type
_entity_poly.pdbx_seq_one_letter_code
_entity_poly.pdbx_strand_id
1 'polypeptide(L)'
;MSASQRYSSERQTHDLLAALTRVVGELETSHAELDMPNLSSERRQELYHVILNDMGRLANLLHLAESHAVGHLQDGTRARIRDTLDYVRQRATSIGVEIALSRIRALRRLADRSTKGRMHPLGRSFRLREDLNNAVSLLHNFGLSLPQEHMEDLLDSAASINSLIRKDREITWLQPLAEEQEDSCPLIDIQELVARVAISEQGSAPQA
;
A
#
# COMPACT_ATOMS: atom_id res chain seq x y z
N MET A 1 -11.83 -28.54 28.23
CA MET A 1 -11.94 -27.14 28.68
C MET A 1 -13.05 -26.97 29.68
N SER A 2 -12.75 -26.34 30.82
CA SER A 2 -13.76 -25.91 31.80
C SER A 2 -14.62 -24.77 31.24
N ALA A 3 -15.83 -24.58 31.77
CA ALA A 3 -16.70 -23.46 31.38
C ALA A 3 -16.02 -22.09 31.55
N SER A 4 -15.17 -21.97 32.58
CA SER A 4 -14.36 -20.77 32.85
C SER A 4 -13.33 -20.48 31.74
N GLN A 5 -12.72 -21.51 31.16
CA GLN A 5 -11.78 -21.36 30.03
C GLN A 5 -12.49 -20.93 28.74
N ARG A 6 -13.73 -21.37 28.50
CA ARG A 6 -14.52 -20.96 27.32
C ARG A 6 -14.95 -19.51 27.42
N TYR A 7 -15.44 -19.10 28.59
CA TYR A 7 -15.83 -17.71 28.85
C TYR A 7 -14.66 -16.72 28.72
N SER A 8 -13.47 -17.10 29.20
CA SER A 8 -12.25 -16.30 29.01
C SER A 8 -11.87 -16.15 27.54
N SER A 9 -11.95 -17.23 26.75
CA SER A 9 -11.61 -17.22 25.32
C SER A 9 -12.61 -16.40 24.50
N GLU A 10 -13.90 -16.51 24.79
CA GLU A 10 -14.95 -15.70 24.13
C GLU A 10 -14.76 -14.20 24.42
N ARG A 11 -14.40 -13.85 25.66
CA ARG A 11 -14.12 -12.45 26.03
C ARG A 11 -12.89 -11.89 25.31
N GLN A 12 -11.78 -12.64 25.30
CA GLN A 12 -10.56 -12.26 24.58
C GLN A 12 -10.82 -12.05 23.09
N THR A 13 -11.62 -12.93 22.50
CA THR A 13 -12.03 -12.83 21.09
C THR A 13 -12.87 -11.58 20.85
N HIS A 14 -13.82 -11.28 21.74
CA HIS A 14 -14.64 -10.09 21.63
C HIS A 14 -13.80 -8.80 21.73
N ASP A 15 -12.89 -8.73 22.71
CA ASP A 15 -11.99 -7.60 22.90
C ASP A 15 -11.08 -7.40 21.66
N LEU A 16 -10.62 -8.49 21.04
CA LEU A 16 -9.82 -8.47 19.82
C LEU A 16 -10.61 -7.95 18.60
N LEU A 17 -11.84 -8.43 18.41
CA LEU A 17 -12.72 -7.93 17.34
C LEU A 17 -13.07 -6.44 17.53
N ALA A 18 -13.29 -6.02 18.77
CA ALA A 18 -13.52 -4.61 19.09
C ALA A 18 -12.28 -3.76 18.79
N ALA A 19 -11.08 -4.26 19.11
CA ALA A 19 -9.82 -3.59 18.78
C ALA A 19 -9.62 -3.46 17.26
N LEU A 20 -9.86 -4.53 16.48
CA LEU A 20 -9.81 -4.51 15.02
C LEU A 20 -10.74 -3.45 14.44
N THR A 21 -12.01 -3.48 14.86
CA THR A 21 -13.03 -2.53 14.38
C THR A 21 -12.66 -1.09 14.72
N ARG A 22 -12.09 -0.85 15.91
CA ARG A 22 -11.63 0.47 16.33
C ARG A 22 -10.49 0.99 15.44
N VAL A 23 -9.48 0.15 15.17
CA VAL A 23 -8.35 0.56 14.32
C VAL A 23 -8.81 0.81 12.88
N VAL A 24 -9.78 0.05 12.36
CA VAL A 24 -10.40 0.37 11.06
C VAL A 24 -11.08 1.74 11.10
N GLY A 25 -11.82 2.07 12.15
CA GLY A 25 -12.43 3.40 12.29
C GLY A 25 -11.41 4.54 12.39
N GLU A 26 -10.29 4.32 13.11
CA GLU A 26 -9.16 5.26 13.18
C GLU A 26 -8.52 5.47 11.79
N LEU A 27 -8.33 4.38 11.04
CA LEU A 27 -7.81 4.38 9.67
C LEU A 27 -8.72 5.14 8.70
N GLU A 28 -10.04 4.88 8.73
CA GLU A 28 -11.04 5.56 7.90
C GLU A 28 -11.10 7.05 8.19
N THR A 29 -11.04 7.43 9.47
CA THR A 29 -11.04 8.85 9.88
C THR A 29 -9.80 9.56 9.34
N SER A 30 -8.63 8.94 9.48
CA SER A 30 -7.36 9.48 8.98
C SER A 30 -7.34 9.59 7.46
N HIS A 31 -7.91 8.61 6.76
CA HIS A 31 -8.06 8.63 5.31
C HIS A 31 -9.00 9.76 4.84
N ALA A 32 -10.15 9.92 5.49
CA ALA A 32 -11.08 11.01 5.17
C ALA A 32 -10.45 12.40 5.41
N GLU A 33 -9.57 12.55 6.40
CA GLU A 33 -8.81 13.78 6.63
C GLU A 33 -7.80 14.06 5.51
N LEU A 34 -7.17 13.04 4.92
CA LEU A 34 -6.25 13.20 3.79
C LEU A 34 -6.91 13.80 2.54
N ASP A 35 -8.20 13.52 2.33
CA ASP A 35 -8.98 14.02 1.20
C ASP A 35 -9.37 15.50 1.34
N MET A 36 -9.10 16.14 2.47
CA MET A 36 -9.44 17.55 2.67
C MET A 36 -8.64 18.46 1.72
N PRO A 37 -9.31 19.41 1.04
CA PRO A 37 -8.68 20.22 -0.01
C PRO A 37 -7.59 21.16 0.51
N ASN A 38 -7.68 21.62 1.76
CA ASN A 38 -6.78 22.61 2.35
C ASN A 38 -5.79 22.04 3.36
N LEU A 39 -5.55 20.73 3.34
CA LEU A 39 -4.61 20.11 4.26
C LEU A 39 -3.16 20.53 3.96
N SER A 40 -2.43 20.96 4.99
CA SER A 40 -1.02 21.35 4.85
C SER A 40 -0.15 20.15 4.43
N SER A 41 1.00 20.42 3.79
CA SER A 41 1.90 19.36 3.36
C SER A 41 2.45 18.54 4.53
N GLU A 42 2.75 19.20 5.66
CA GLU A 42 3.22 18.55 6.89
C GLU A 42 2.16 17.63 7.46
N ARG A 43 0.92 18.12 7.56
CA ARG A 43 -0.21 17.34 8.08
C ARG A 43 -0.53 16.12 7.19
N ARG A 44 -0.45 16.27 5.86
CA ARG A 44 -0.59 15.13 4.94
C ARG A 44 0.47 14.07 5.22
N GLN A 45 1.72 14.48 5.42
CA GLN A 45 2.81 13.55 5.70
C GLN A 45 2.61 12.83 7.04
N GLU A 46 2.19 13.54 8.09
CA GLU A 46 1.83 12.93 9.37
C GLU A 46 0.72 11.89 9.21
N LEU A 47 -0.37 12.23 8.52
CA LEU A 47 -1.48 11.31 8.30
C LEU A 47 -1.07 10.07 7.50
N TYR A 48 -0.21 10.21 6.49
CA TYR A 48 0.36 9.05 5.80
C TYR A 48 1.09 8.12 6.78
N HIS A 49 1.89 8.67 7.70
CA HIS A 49 2.56 7.85 8.71
C HIS A 49 1.59 7.19 9.69
N VAL A 50 0.56 7.91 10.13
CA VAL A 50 -0.51 7.37 11.00
C VAL A 50 -1.21 6.20 10.30
N ILE A 51 -1.62 6.37 9.06
CA ILE A 51 -2.31 5.33 8.31
C ILE A 51 -1.41 4.11 8.10
N LEU A 52 -0.15 4.29 7.70
CA LEU A 52 0.77 3.16 7.53
C LEU A 52 0.96 2.39 8.84
N ASN A 53 1.02 3.09 9.97
CA ASN A 53 1.08 2.47 11.29
C ASN A 53 -0.21 1.72 11.62
N ASP A 54 -1.37 2.31 11.36
CA ASP A 54 -2.67 1.66 11.61
C ASP A 54 -2.88 0.43 10.73
N MET A 55 -2.43 0.45 9.47
CA MET A 55 -2.42 -0.75 8.63
C MET A 55 -1.50 -1.84 9.19
N GLY A 56 -0.32 -1.47 9.71
CA GLY A 56 0.58 -2.41 10.40
C GLY A 56 -0.04 -3.00 11.67
N ARG A 57 -0.74 -2.17 12.46
CA ARG A 57 -1.51 -2.61 13.63
C ARG A 57 -2.64 -3.57 13.23
N LEU A 58 -3.37 -3.28 12.16
CA LEU A 58 -4.42 -4.16 11.64
C LEU A 58 -3.86 -5.50 11.18
N ALA A 59 -2.75 -5.51 10.43
CA ALA A 59 -2.11 -6.75 9.99
C ALA A 59 -1.73 -7.64 11.19
N ASN A 60 -1.15 -7.06 12.24
CA ASN A 60 -0.80 -7.78 13.46
C ASN A 60 -2.04 -8.31 14.21
N LEU A 61 -3.09 -7.50 14.34
CA LEU A 61 -4.33 -7.91 15.01
C LEU A 61 -5.09 -8.97 14.22
N LEU A 62 -5.09 -8.89 12.88
CA LEU A 62 -5.69 -9.91 12.00
C LEU A 62 -4.95 -11.24 12.17
N HIS A 63 -3.62 -11.22 12.15
CA HIS A 63 -2.81 -12.41 12.39
C HIS A 63 -3.08 -13.02 13.79
N LEU A 64 -3.19 -12.16 14.82
CA LEU A 64 -3.55 -12.61 16.16
C LEU A 64 -4.96 -13.24 16.19
N ALA A 65 -5.92 -12.63 15.49
CA ALA A 65 -7.30 -13.13 15.44
C ALA A 65 -7.41 -14.47 14.70
N GLU A 66 -6.69 -14.62 13.59
CA GLU A 66 -6.63 -15.88 12.83
C GLU A 66 -5.96 -16.99 13.64
N SER A 67 -4.90 -16.68 14.38
CA SER A 67 -4.23 -17.66 15.26
C SER A 67 -5.07 -18.08 16.48
N HIS A 68 -5.95 -17.19 16.97
CA HIS A 68 -6.81 -17.45 18.14
C HIS A 68 -8.18 -18.04 17.78
N ALA A 69 -8.64 -17.91 16.53
CA ALA A 69 -9.97 -18.36 16.09
C ALA A 69 -10.13 -19.90 16.04
N VAL A 70 -9.08 -20.67 16.28
CA VAL A 70 -9.06 -22.12 16.00
C VAL A 70 -9.18 -22.94 17.28
N GLY A 71 -10.37 -23.52 17.49
CA GLY A 71 -10.54 -24.71 18.32
C GLY A 71 -11.93 -24.94 18.90
N HIS A 72 -12.50 -23.96 19.62
CA HIS A 72 -13.53 -24.27 20.63
C HIS A 72 -14.70 -23.27 20.74
N LEU A 73 -14.87 -22.41 19.74
CA LEU A 73 -15.94 -21.40 19.71
C LEU A 73 -17.24 -21.98 19.12
N GLN A 74 -18.39 -21.53 19.62
CA GLN A 74 -19.69 -21.86 19.04
C GLN A 74 -19.78 -21.40 17.58
N ASP A 75 -20.58 -22.09 16.77
CA ASP A 75 -20.71 -21.82 15.33
C ASP A 75 -21.13 -20.37 15.02
N GLY A 76 -22.06 -19.82 15.81
CA GLY A 76 -22.48 -18.41 15.66
C GLY A 76 -21.36 -17.40 15.94
N THR A 77 -20.52 -17.68 16.95
CA THR A 77 -19.37 -16.82 17.27
C THR A 77 -18.30 -16.92 16.19
N ARG A 78 -18.07 -18.12 15.63
CA ARG A 78 -17.14 -18.32 14.51
C ARG A 78 -17.58 -17.58 13.25
N ALA A 79 -18.86 -17.65 12.91
CA ALA A 79 -19.41 -16.90 11.77
C ALA A 79 -19.18 -15.40 11.95
N ARG A 80 -19.54 -14.84 13.11
CA ARG A 80 -19.35 -13.42 13.40
C ARG A 80 -17.89 -12.97 13.36
N ILE A 81 -16.95 -13.80 13.84
CA ILE A 81 -15.52 -13.53 13.73
C ILE A 81 -15.12 -13.45 12.26
N ARG A 82 -15.49 -14.46 11.47
CA ARG A 82 -15.17 -14.49 10.03
C ARG A 82 -15.70 -13.24 9.33
N ASP A 83 -16.98 -12.91 9.53
CA ASP A 83 -17.60 -11.73 8.93
C ASP A 83 -16.87 -10.43 9.32
N THR A 84 -16.45 -10.31 10.58
CA THR A 84 -15.70 -9.14 11.06
C THR A 84 -14.30 -9.08 10.45
N LEU A 85 -13.60 -10.21 10.37
CA LEU A 85 -12.27 -10.28 9.78
C LEU A 85 -12.31 -9.98 8.27
N ASP A 86 -13.31 -10.51 7.57
CA ASP A 86 -13.49 -10.26 6.15
C ASP A 86 -13.84 -8.79 5.89
N TYR A 87 -14.72 -8.20 6.70
CA TYR A 87 -15.01 -6.76 6.68
C TYR A 87 -13.73 -5.92 6.90
N VAL A 88 -12.97 -6.21 7.96
CA VAL A 88 -11.73 -5.48 8.28
C VAL A 88 -10.71 -5.63 7.15
N ARG A 89 -10.53 -6.84 6.62
CA ARG A 89 -9.60 -7.10 5.52
C ARG A 89 -10.00 -6.31 4.28
N GLN A 90 -11.27 -6.39 3.87
CA GLN A 90 -11.78 -5.67 2.71
C GLN A 90 -11.56 -4.15 2.86
N ARG A 91 -11.83 -3.60 4.05
CA ARG A 91 -11.71 -2.16 4.28
C ARG A 91 -10.27 -1.68 4.33
N ALA A 92 -9.41 -2.40 5.04
CA ALA A 92 -7.98 -2.12 5.10
C ALA A 92 -7.34 -2.18 3.70
N THR A 93 -7.70 -3.19 2.90
CA THR A 93 -7.23 -3.34 1.54
C THR A 93 -7.70 -2.19 0.63
N SER A 94 -8.98 -1.80 0.69
CA SER A 94 -9.51 -0.65 -0.09
C SER A 94 -8.71 0.62 0.18
N ILE A 95 -8.56 0.97 1.47
CA ILE A 95 -7.84 2.19 1.88
C ILE A 95 -6.36 2.10 1.50
N GLY A 96 -5.73 0.95 1.67
CA GLY A 96 -4.34 0.71 1.30
C GLY A 96 -4.10 0.90 -0.20
N VAL A 97 -5.01 0.41 -1.06
CA VAL A 97 -4.95 0.61 -2.52
C VAL A 97 -5.11 2.08 -2.87
N GLU A 98 -6.11 2.77 -2.31
CA GLU A 98 -6.36 4.20 -2.57
C GLU A 98 -5.12 5.06 -2.23
N ILE A 99 -4.47 4.76 -1.10
CA ILE A 99 -3.26 5.44 -0.66
C ILE A 99 -2.06 5.17 -1.56
N ALA A 100 -1.85 3.92 -1.95
CA ALA A 100 -0.77 3.56 -2.85
C ALA A 100 -0.94 4.26 -4.21
N LEU A 101 -2.16 4.29 -4.76
CA LEU A 101 -2.47 4.99 -6.01
C LEU A 101 -2.32 6.51 -5.89
N SER A 102 -2.78 7.10 -4.79
CA SER A 102 -2.57 8.53 -4.51
C SER A 102 -1.09 8.89 -4.49
N ARG A 103 -0.26 8.02 -3.87
CA ARG A 103 1.20 8.17 -3.86
C ARG A 103 1.79 8.02 -5.26
N ILE A 104 1.39 7.03 -6.05
CA ILE A 104 1.82 6.85 -7.44
C ILE A 104 1.53 8.12 -8.27
N ARG A 105 0.31 8.66 -8.20
CA ARG A 105 -0.08 9.92 -8.87
C ARG A 105 0.72 11.13 -8.36
N ALA A 106 1.09 11.16 -7.09
CA ALA A 106 1.94 12.22 -6.54
C ALA A 106 3.37 12.13 -7.08
N LEU A 107 3.92 10.91 -7.19
CA LEU A 107 5.24 10.66 -7.79
C LEU A 107 5.28 11.09 -9.27
N ARG A 108 4.23 10.78 -10.06
CA ARG A 108 4.07 11.28 -11.43
C ARG A 108 4.17 12.80 -11.50
N ARG A 109 3.37 13.50 -10.68
CA ARG A 109 3.38 14.97 -10.62
C ARG A 109 4.75 15.54 -10.23
N LEU A 110 5.48 14.86 -9.35
CA LEU A 110 6.85 15.24 -8.99
C LEU A 110 7.83 15.03 -10.16
N ALA A 111 7.74 13.89 -10.85
CA ALA A 111 8.56 13.57 -12.02
C ALA A 111 8.31 14.56 -13.16
N ASP A 112 7.06 14.88 -13.47
CA ASP A 112 6.69 15.83 -14.53
C ASP A 112 7.22 17.24 -14.23
N ARG A 113 7.09 17.70 -12.98
CA ARG A 113 7.62 19.00 -12.54
C ARG A 113 9.14 19.06 -12.64
N SER A 114 9.85 18.00 -12.26
CA SER A 114 11.30 17.92 -12.37
C SER A 114 11.77 17.85 -13.82
N THR A 115 11.03 17.12 -14.67
CA THR A 115 11.31 17.03 -16.11
C THR A 115 11.10 18.37 -16.82
N LYS A 116 10.09 19.14 -16.44
CA LYS A 116 9.82 20.48 -17.01
C LYS A 116 10.61 21.61 -16.35
N GLY A 117 11.17 21.37 -15.16
CA GLY A 117 11.90 22.36 -14.38
C GLY A 117 13.27 22.73 -14.96
N ARG A 118 13.70 23.97 -14.67
CA ARG A 118 15.05 24.46 -15.00
C ARG A 118 16.13 23.94 -14.06
N MET A 119 15.79 23.64 -12.81
CA MET A 119 16.70 23.00 -11.85
C MET A 119 16.43 21.49 -11.80
N HIS A 120 17.47 20.70 -12.03
CA HIS A 120 17.44 19.24 -11.95
C HIS A 120 18.13 18.77 -10.65
N PRO A 121 17.39 18.44 -9.59
CA PRO A 121 17.99 17.94 -8.37
C PRO A 121 18.57 16.54 -8.59
N LEU A 122 19.86 16.37 -8.25
CA LEU A 122 20.58 15.11 -8.35
C LEU A 122 19.93 13.99 -7.53
N GLY A 123 19.91 12.78 -8.09
CA GLY A 123 19.40 11.57 -7.42
C GLY A 123 17.87 11.53 -7.25
N ARG A 124 17.13 12.53 -7.75
CA ARG A 124 15.67 12.56 -7.61
C ARG A 124 14.97 11.47 -8.42
N SER A 125 15.46 11.16 -9.62
CA SER A 125 14.94 10.06 -10.42
C SER A 125 15.09 8.70 -9.73
N PHE A 126 16.26 8.43 -9.13
CA PHE A 126 16.51 7.23 -8.35
C PHE A 126 15.53 7.09 -7.19
N ARG A 127 15.39 8.15 -6.38
CA ARG A 127 14.45 8.16 -5.26
C ARG A 127 12.99 7.97 -5.70
N LEU A 128 12.57 8.64 -6.78
CA LEU A 128 11.20 8.49 -7.30
C LEU A 128 10.93 7.08 -7.83
N ARG A 129 11.93 6.43 -8.42
CA ARG A 129 11.84 5.02 -8.84
C ARG A 129 11.72 4.07 -7.64
N GLU A 130 12.53 4.27 -6.60
CA GLU A 130 12.43 3.48 -5.37
C GLU A 130 11.07 3.67 -4.70
N ASP A 131 10.61 4.91 -4.57
CA ASP A 131 9.28 5.23 -4.03
C ASP A 131 8.14 4.60 -4.86
N LEU A 132 8.27 4.56 -6.19
CA LEU A 132 7.30 3.88 -7.06
C LEU A 132 7.29 2.37 -6.81
N ASN A 133 8.47 1.75 -6.76
CA ASN A 133 8.60 0.32 -6.47
C ASN A 133 8.00 -0.06 -5.12
N ASN A 134 8.19 0.78 -4.10
CA ASN A 134 7.59 0.58 -2.79
C ASN A 134 6.06 0.65 -2.86
N ALA A 135 5.51 1.63 -3.59
CA ALA A 135 4.05 1.72 -3.78
C ALA A 135 3.48 0.53 -4.56
N VAL A 136 4.19 0.03 -5.57
CA VAL A 136 3.79 -1.17 -6.33
C VAL A 136 3.87 -2.44 -5.49
N SER A 137 4.90 -2.58 -4.65
CA SER A 137 4.99 -3.69 -3.70
C SER A 137 3.82 -3.69 -2.71
N LEU A 138 3.37 -2.51 -2.26
CA LEU A 138 2.16 -2.41 -1.44
C LEU A 138 0.92 -2.91 -2.20
N LEU A 139 0.73 -2.47 -3.45
CA LEU A 139 -0.39 -2.94 -4.28
C LEU A 139 -0.37 -4.46 -4.51
N HIS A 140 0.81 -5.03 -4.79
CA HIS A 140 0.97 -6.47 -4.91
C HIS A 140 0.62 -7.22 -3.62
N ASN A 141 1.06 -6.72 -2.46
CA ASN A 141 0.77 -7.33 -1.16
C ASN A 141 -0.73 -7.35 -0.82
N PHE A 142 -1.51 -6.44 -1.40
CA PHE A 142 -2.95 -6.41 -1.24
C PHE A 142 -3.70 -7.46 -2.06
N GLY A 143 -3.04 -8.11 -3.02
CA GLY A 143 -3.60 -9.24 -3.72
C GLY A 143 -4.87 -8.91 -4.51
N LEU A 144 -4.95 -7.70 -5.08
CA LEU A 144 -6.08 -7.28 -5.90
C LEU A 144 -5.64 -7.05 -7.35
N SER A 145 -6.43 -7.56 -8.28
CA SER A 145 -6.37 -7.08 -9.66
C SER A 145 -6.79 -5.62 -9.70
N LEU A 146 -5.93 -4.76 -10.22
CA LEU A 146 -6.26 -3.35 -10.37
C LEU A 146 -7.26 -3.15 -11.52
N PRO A 147 -8.27 -2.30 -11.34
CA PRO A 147 -9.04 -1.75 -12.44
C PRO A 147 -8.12 -1.14 -13.51
N GLN A 148 -8.57 -1.19 -14.77
CA GLN A 148 -7.79 -0.68 -15.90
C GLN A 148 -7.35 0.79 -15.70
N GLU A 149 -8.22 1.63 -15.17
CA GLU A 149 -7.90 3.04 -14.86
C GLU A 149 -6.73 3.20 -13.87
N HIS A 150 -6.61 2.32 -12.88
CA HIS A 150 -5.52 2.34 -11.91
C HIS A 150 -4.22 1.78 -12.51
N MET A 151 -4.35 0.83 -13.43
CA MET A 151 -3.24 0.36 -14.23
C MET A 151 -2.70 1.48 -15.13
N GLU A 152 -3.56 2.24 -15.80
CA GLU A 152 -3.17 3.40 -16.62
C GLU A 152 -2.42 4.46 -15.79
N ASP A 153 -2.91 4.80 -14.59
CA ASP A 153 -2.20 5.71 -13.69
C ASP A 153 -0.79 5.21 -13.32
N LEU A 154 -0.64 3.90 -13.13
CA LEU A 154 0.64 3.28 -12.83
C LEU A 154 1.60 3.35 -14.04
N LEU A 155 1.10 3.02 -15.22
CA LEU A 155 1.83 3.09 -16.49
C LEU A 155 2.32 4.51 -16.77
N ASP A 156 1.43 5.50 -16.65
CA ASP A 156 1.76 6.92 -16.83
C ASP A 156 2.82 7.38 -15.82
N SER A 157 2.70 6.95 -14.58
CA SER A 157 3.65 7.31 -13.53
C SER A 157 5.04 6.74 -13.80
N ALA A 158 5.10 5.48 -14.23
CA ALA A 158 6.35 4.83 -14.65
C ALA A 158 6.95 5.53 -15.89
N ALA A 159 6.13 5.91 -16.86
CA ALA A 159 6.56 6.63 -18.06
C ALA A 159 7.14 8.02 -17.72
N SER A 160 6.48 8.79 -16.85
CA SER A 160 6.99 10.09 -16.39
C SER A 160 8.32 9.97 -15.64
N ILE A 161 8.47 8.95 -14.78
CA ILE A 161 9.74 8.70 -14.08
C ILE A 161 10.83 8.27 -15.06
N ASN A 162 10.51 7.42 -16.04
CA ASN A 162 11.44 7.05 -17.11
C ASN A 162 11.86 8.25 -17.94
N SER A 163 10.96 9.20 -18.23
CA SER A 163 11.31 10.46 -18.89
C SER A 163 12.31 11.28 -18.07
N LEU A 164 12.14 11.31 -16.74
CA LEU A 164 13.07 11.99 -15.85
C LEU A 164 14.44 11.30 -15.83
N ILE A 165 14.48 9.96 -15.75
CA ILE A 165 15.73 9.17 -15.81
C ILE A 165 16.47 9.43 -17.13
N ARG A 166 15.77 9.46 -18.27
CA ARG A 166 16.38 9.78 -19.57
C ARG A 166 16.97 11.18 -19.58
N LYS A 167 16.24 12.17 -19.06
CA LYS A 167 16.73 13.55 -18.94
C LYS A 167 17.97 13.64 -18.06
N ASP A 168 18.04 12.90 -16.95
CA ASP A 168 19.24 12.83 -16.11
C ASP A 168 20.46 12.33 -16.89
N ARG A 169 20.28 11.34 -17.78
CA ARG A 169 21.34 10.78 -18.63
C ARG A 169 21.81 11.74 -19.74
N GLU A 170 20.92 12.61 -20.23
CA GLU A 170 21.23 13.60 -21.28
C GLU A 170 22.00 14.81 -20.75
N ILE A 171 22.00 15.04 -19.43
CA ILE A 171 22.68 16.18 -18.82
C ILE A 171 24.20 15.92 -18.80
N THR A 172 24.95 16.68 -19.60
CA THR A 172 26.38 16.47 -19.89
C THR A 172 27.29 16.46 -18.66
N TRP A 173 26.98 17.23 -17.62
CA TRP A 173 27.77 17.23 -16.37
C TRP A 173 27.44 16.06 -15.43
N LEU A 174 26.41 15.28 -15.76
CA LEU A 174 26.04 14.03 -15.09
C LEU A 174 26.48 12.78 -15.85
N GLN A 175 26.93 12.90 -17.10
CA GLN A 175 27.44 11.78 -17.88
C GLN A 175 28.54 10.97 -17.19
N PRO A 176 29.55 11.57 -16.51
CA PRO A 176 30.57 10.78 -15.81
C PRO A 176 29.98 9.90 -14.69
N LEU A 177 28.94 10.40 -14.01
CA LEU A 177 28.20 9.65 -12.99
C LEU A 177 27.25 8.62 -13.60
N ALA A 178 26.75 8.84 -14.81
CA ALA A 178 25.85 7.94 -15.52
C ALA A 178 26.59 6.80 -16.26
N GLU A 179 27.80 7.04 -16.74
CA GLU A 179 28.66 6.06 -17.44
C GLU A 179 29.36 5.11 -16.45
N GLU A 180 29.79 5.57 -15.27
CA GLU A 180 30.25 4.69 -14.19
C GLU A 180 29.10 3.89 -13.55
N GLN A 181 27.85 4.24 -13.88
CA GLN A 181 26.63 3.72 -13.28
C GLN A 181 25.55 3.36 -14.31
N GLU A 182 25.93 2.80 -15.48
CA GLU A 182 24.94 2.30 -16.44
C GLU A 182 23.95 1.31 -15.78
N ASP A 183 24.38 0.67 -14.69
CA ASP A 183 23.59 -0.19 -13.79
C ASP A 183 22.92 0.49 -12.57
N SER A 184 23.21 1.75 -12.19
CA SER A 184 22.65 2.29 -10.91
C SER A 184 21.21 2.76 -11.01
N CYS A 185 20.76 3.23 -12.17
CA CYS A 185 19.38 3.67 -12.36
C CYS A 185 18.83 3.21 -13.72
N PRO A 186 18.60 1.88 -13.90
CA PRO A 186 17.90 1.37 -15.07
C PRO A 186 16.49 1.95 -15.16
N LEU A 187 16.01 2.05 -16.41
CA LEU A 187 14.62 2.40 -16.68
C LEU A 187 13.72 1.37 -16.01
N ILE A 188 12.56 1.83 -15.55
CA ILE A 188 11.51 0.97 -15.04
C ILE A 188 10.99 0.14 -16.21
N ASP A 189 11.09 -1.19 -16.09
CA ASP A 189 10.43 -2.13 -17.00
C ASP A 189 8.92 -2.11 -16.71
N ILE A 190 8.19 -1.53 -17.64
CA ILE A 190 6.74 -1.36 -17.54
C ILE A 190 6.03 -2.72 -17.62
N GLN A 191 6.55 -3.67 -18.40
CA GLN A 191 5.95 -4.99 -18.54
C GLN A 191 6.13 -5.82 -17.27
N GLU A 192 7.33 -5.78 -16.68
CA GLU A 192 7.58 -6.43 -15.38
C GLU A 192 6.69 -5.82 -14.28
N LEU A 193 6.55 -4.49 -14.27
CA LEU A 193 5.73 -3.78 -13.30
C LEU A 193 4.24 -4.16 -13.41
N VAL A 194 3.71 -4.28 -14.62
CA VAL A 194 2.34 -4.77 -14.86
C VAL A 194 2.21 -6.23 -14.44
N ALA A 195 3.15 -7.09 -14.79
CA ALA A 195 3.13 -8.50 -14.40
C ALA A 195 3.10 -8.66 -12.87
N ARG A 196 3.91 -7.87 -12.15
CA ARG A 196 3.93 -7.86 -10.68
C ARG A 196 2.59 -7.48 -10.06
N VAL A 197 1.74 -6.72 -10.73
CA VAL A 197 0.42 -6.36 -10.22
C VAL A 197 -0.67 -7.31 -10.72
N ALA A 198 -0.50 -7.88 -11.92
CA ALA A 198 -1.47 -8.79 -12.54
C ALA A 198 -1.42 -10.24 -12.00
N ILE A 199 -0.26 -10.73 -11.51
CA ILE A 199 -0.09 -12.13 -11.05
C ILE A 199 -0.93 -12.47 -9.81
N SER A 200 -1.56 -11.49 -9.17
CA SER A 200 -2.45 -11.68 -8.04
C SER A 200 -3.68 -12.58 -8.30
N GLU A 201 -4.02 -12.91 -9.55
CA GLU A 201 -5.17 -13.77 -9.86
C GLU A 201 -5.00 -15.25 -9.46
N GLN A 202 -3.79 -15.73 -9.15
CA GLN A 202 -3.53 -17.16 -8.92
C GLN A 202 -3.44 -17.60 -7.44
N GLY A 203 -3.62 -16.70 -6.49
CA GLY A 203 -3.38 -16.98 -5.05
C GLY A 203 -4.58 -17.47 -4.22
N SER A 204 -5.82 -17.38 -4.73
CA SER A 204 -7.04 -17.65 -3.93
C SER A 204 -8.03 -18.54 -4.68
N ALA A 205 -7.62 -19.76 -5.02
CA ALA A 205 -8.59 -20.84 -5.16
C ALA A 205 -8.84 -21.41 -3.74
N PRO A 206 -10.07 -21.32 -3.18
CA PRO A 206 -10.37 -22.04 -1.96
C PRO A 206 -10.20 -23.53 -2.28
N GLN A 207 -9.31 -24.21 -1.57
CA GLN A 207 -9.31 -25.66 -1.54
C GLN A 207 -10.67 -26.09 -0.98
N ALA A 208 -11.47 -26.70 -1.86
CA ALA A 208 -12.76 -27.30 -1.54
C ALA A 208 -12.60 -28.52 -0.64
#